data_AF-A0AB34J001-F1
#
_entry.id   AF-A0AB34J001-F1
#
_cell.length_a   1.000
_cell.length_b   1.000
_cell.length_c   1.000
_cell.angle_alpha   90.00
_cell.angle_beta   90.00
_cell.angle_gamma   90.00
#
_symmetry.space_group_name_H-M   'P 1'
#
loop_
_entity.id
_entity.type
_entity.pdbx_description
1 polymer ?
#
loop_
_entity_poly.entity_id
_entity_poly.type
_entity_poly.pdbx_seq_one_letter_code
_entity_poly.pdbx_strand_id
1 'polypeptide(L)'
;MPASYCVENAKSNRSSCKQCKTKIDAGDLRIGTITPGPGDYDLTAWRHLACQKMPKGVSQVDDFAGFASLSSEDQKKVEEWVAGGASGSGGGKKRSAAELEEVAKMNPKKMKGKELDAALKDAGLSVKGKAEKQEAMNEVVERAAIEARYSKMTLPELKGMLELNKQVKGGTKPEVLERCVDGKMYGALPRCPQCGGGILKVVYKEKFGHGGAGKLSCPGYFDDDVFKRCSYKADTADRLPWQE
;
A
#
# COMPACT_ATOMS: atom_id res chain seq x y z
N MET A 1 -22.46 16.39 -14.11
CA MET A 1 -22.87 16.27 -12.69
C MET A 1 -21.67 15.77 -11.90
N PRO A 2 -21.26 16.44 -10.81
CA PRO A 2 -20.14 15.97 -10.01
C PRO A 2 -20.49 14.64 -9.35
N ALA A 3 -19.51 13.73 -9.27
CA ALA A 3 -19.67 12.48 -8.53
C ALA A 3 -19.83 12.81 -7.04
N SER A 4 -20.90 12.33 -6.42
CA SER A 4 -21.09 12.43 -4.97
C SER A 4 -20.41 11.26 -4.27
N TYR A 5 -19.97 11.48 -3.03
CA TYR A 5 -19.26 10.47 -2.25
C TYR A 5 -20.07 10.11 -1.00
N CYS A 6 -20.09 8.83 -0.65
CA CYS A 6 -20.74 8.34 0.55
C CYS A 6 -19.82 7.40 1.34
N VAL A 7 -20.02 7.34 2.65
CA VAL A 7 -19.29 6.45 3.55
C VAL A 7 -20.27 5.70 4.44
N GLU A 8 -20.09 4.39 4.57
CA GLU A 8 -20.86 3.55 5.47
C GLU A 8 -20.10 2.27 5.86
N ASN A 9 -20.50 1.63 6.95
CA ASN A 9 -20.14 0.25 7.24
C ASN A 9 -20.91 -0.69 6.30
N ALA A 10 -20.24 -1.69 5.75
CA ALA A 10 -20.83 -2.61 4.79
C ALA A 10 -21.97 -3.42 5.42
N LYS A 11 -23.20 -3.21 4.95
CA LYS A 11 -24.40 -3.92 5.44
C LYS A 11 -24.38 -5.44 5.14
N SER A 12 -23.58 -5.86 4.15
CA SER A 12 -23.36 -7.27 3.80
C SER A 12 -22.09 -7.43 2.95
N ASN A 13 -21.55 -8.64 2.87
CA ASN A 13 -20.34 -8.98 2.10
C ASN A 13 -20.57 -9.15 0.58
N ARG A 14 -21.67 -8.60 0.05
CA ARG A 14 -22.05 -8.71 -1.37
C ARG A 14 -21.33 -7.72 -2.28
N SER A 15 -20.77 -6.65 -1.72
CA SER A 15 -20.01 -5.65 -2.49
C SER A 15 -18.56 -6.07 -2.69
N SER A 16 -18.01 -5.78 -3.86
CA SER A 16 -16.58 -5.95 -4.16
C SER A 16 -15.91 -4.60 -4.39
N CYS A 17 -14.72 -4.42 -3.84
CA CYS A 17 -13.94 -3.20 -3.99
C CYS A 17 -13.51 -3.01 -5.45
N LYS A 18 -13.86 -1.87 -6.06
CA LYS A 18 -13.55 -1.58 -7.47
C LYS A 18 -12.05 -1.36 -7.74
N GLN A 19 -11.23 -1.18 -6.70
CA GLN A 19 -9.77 -1.03 -6.84
C GLN A 19 -9.05 -2.39 -6.82
N CYS A 20 -9.12 -3.11 -5.70
CA CYS A 20 -8.40 -4.36 -5.48
C CYS A 20 -9.19 -5.61 -5.92
N LYS A 21 -10.46 -5.45 -6.29
CA LYS A 21 -11.37 -6.52 -6.73
C LYS A 21 -11.63 -7.61 -5.69
N THR A 22 -11.31 -7.37 -4.42
CA THR A 22 -11.67 -8.27 -3.32
C THR A 22 -13.02 -7.91 -2.73
N LYS A 23 -13.70 -8.88 -2.08
CA LYS A 23 -14.94 -8.63 -1.35
C LYS A 23 -14.67 -7.70 -0.17
N ILE A 24 -15.66 -6.89 0.18
CA ILE A 24 -15.67 -6.03 1.37
C ILE A 24 -16.48 -6.78 2.42
N ASP A 25 -15.92 -7.07 3.59
CA ASP A 25 -16.60 -7.85 4.62
C ASP A 25 -17.72 -7.05 5.29
N ALA A 26 -18.71 -7.75 5.86
CA ALA A 26 -19.83 -7.10 6.54
C ALA A 26 -19.33 -6.40 7.82
N GLY A 27 -19.73 -5.15 8.03
CA GLY A 27 -19.25 -4.31 9.13
C GLY A 27 -18.03 -3.46 8.77
N ASP A 28 -17.30 -3.78 7.70
CA ASP A 28 -16.12 -3.01 7.30
C ASP A 28 -16.48 -1.66 6.70
N LEU A 29 -15.66 -0.65 7.01
CA LEU A 29 -15.80 0.70 6.50
C LEU A 29 -15.48 0.76 5.00
N ARG A 30 -16.42 1.27 4.20
CA ARG A 30 -16.29 1.41 2.75
C ARG A 30 -16.71 2.79 2.26
N ILE A 31 -16.07 3.25 1.19
CA ILE A 31 -16.42 4.48 0.49
C ILE A 31 -17.10 4.12 -0.83
N GLY A 32 -18.23 4.75 -1.10
CA GLY A 32 -18.94 4.70 -2.37
C GLY A 32 -18.70 5.98 -3.16
N THR A 33 -18.41 5.83 -4.45
CA THR A 33 -18.52 6.93 -5.41
C THR A 33 -19.83 6.75 -6.19
N ILE A 34 -20.73 7.70 -6.07
CA ILE A 34 -22.04 7.70 -6.72
C ILE A 34 -21.91 8.47 -8.03
N THR A 35 -22.27 7.80 -9.12
CA THR A 35 -22.29 8.37 -10.47
C THR A 35 -23.64 8.12 -11.12
N PRO A 36 -24.21 9.08 -11.87
CA PRO A 36 -25.44 8.85 -12.62
C PRO A 36 -25.26 7.68 -13.59
N GLY A 37 -26.20 6.75 -13.59
CA GLY A 37 -26.25 5.64 -14.54
C GLY A 37 -26.76 6.07 -15.92
N PRO A 38 -26.83 5.14 -16.88
CA PRO A 38 -27.42 5.38 -18.21
C PRO A 38 -28.94 5.65 -18.22
N GLY A 39 -29.60 5.68 -17.07
CA GLY A 39 -31.04 5.96 -16.90
C GLY A 39 -31.30 6.68 -15.57
N ASP A 40 -32.53 6.62 -15.04
CA ASP A 40 -32.95 7.35 -13.83
C ASP A 40 -32.48 6.69 -12.51
N TYR A 41 -31.29 6.11 -12.50
CA TYR A 41 -30.73 5.47 -11.31
C TYR A 41 -29.24 5.78 -11.15
N ASP A 42 -28.82 5.85 -9.90
CA ASP A 42 -27.43 6.07 -9.56
C ASP A 42 -26.67 4.74 -9.42
N LEU A 43 -25.40 4.76 -9.86
CA LEU A 43 -24.45 3.67 -9.70
C LEU A 43 -23.47 3.99 -8.59
N THR A 44 -23.42 3.14 -7.56
CA THR A 44 -22.44 3.27 -6.47
C THR A 44 -21.25 2.32 -6.69
N ALA A 45 -20.07 2.90 -6.88
CA ALA A 45 -18.81 2.17 -6.96
C ALA A 45 -18.15 2.06 -5.58
N TRP A 46 -18.31 0.90 -4.92
CA TRP A 46 -17.73 0.63 -3.60
C TRP A 46 -16.23 0.34 -3.62
N ARG A 47 -15.50 0.86 -2.64
CA ARG A 47 -14.07 0.62 -2.40
C ARG A 47 -13.79 0.55 -0.90
N HIS A 48 -12.75 -0.19 -0.49
CA HIS A 48 -12.23 -0.06 0.89
C HIS A 48 -11.73 1.35 1.14
N LEU A 49 -11.77 1.83 2.38
CA LEU A 49 -11.19 3.12 2.78
C LEU A 49 -9.73 3.25 2.32
N ALA A 50 -8.91 2.23 2.61
CA ALA A 50 -7.51 2.16 2.19
C ALA A 50 -7.32 2.08 0.67
N CYS A 51 -8.30 1.56 -0.06
CA CYS A 51 -8.23 1.41 -1.52
C CYS A 51 -8.70 2.66 -2.28
N GLN A 52 -9.32 3.61 -1.58
CA GLN A 52 -9.87 4.80 -2.18
C GLN A 52 -8.76 5.84 -2.36
N LYS A 53 -8.67 6.41 -3.57
CA LYS A 53 -7.84 7.59 -3.81
C LYS A 53 -8.63 8.81 -3.39
N MET A 54 -7.96 9.83 -2.85
CA MET A 54 -8.62 11.05 -2.42
C MET A 54 -9.45 11.63 -3.57
N PRO A 55 -10.77 11.78 -3.39
CA PRO A 55 -11.65 12.42 -4.35
C PRO A 55 -11.17 13.83 -4.72
N LYS A 56 -11.27 14.17 -6.01
CA LYS A 56 -11.10 15.57 -6.41
C LYS A 56 -12.34 16.35 -5.96
N GLY A 57 -12.13 17.40 -5.16
CA GLY A 57 -13.21 18.28 -4.67
C GLY A 57 -13.79 17.91 -3.30
N VAL A 58 -13.22 16.92 -2.61
CA VAL A 58 -13.53 16.68 -1.19
C VAL A 58 -12.42 17.29 -0.34
N SER A 59 -12.81 18.20 0.55
CA SER A 59 -11.90 18.97 1.41
C SER A 59 -12.16 18.71 2.89
N GLN A 60 -13.37 18.26 3.21
CA GLN A 60 -13.86 18.08 4.57
C GLN A 60 -14.69 16.80 4.66
N VAL A 61 -14.81 16.24 5.87
CA VAL A 61 -15.58 15.02 6.12
C VAL A 61 -17.07 15.18 5.82
N ASP A 62 -17.59 16.42 5.89
CA ASP A 62 -18.98 16.75 5.55
C ASP A 62 -19.32 16.56 4.07
N ASP A 63 -18.31 16.44 3.20
CA ASP A 63 -18.52 16.14 1.78
C ASP A 63 -18.90 14.65 1.56
N PHE A 64 -18.81 13.80 2.59
CA PHE A 64 -19.23 12.40 2.55
C PHE A 64 -20.63 12.20 3.15
N ALA A 65 -21.59 11.82 2.29
CA ALA A 65 -22.91 11.40 2.75
C ALA A 65 -22.80 10.14 3.64
N GLY A 66 -23.43 10.14 4.81
CA GLY A 66 -23.45 9.01 5.75
C GLY A 66 -22.39 9.06 6.87
N PHE A 67 -21.51 10.07 6.88
CA PHE A 67 -20.49 10.24 7.92
C PHE A 67 -21.08 10.38 9.34
N ALA A 68 -22.15 11.17 9.49
CA ALA A 68 -22.83 11.37 10.77
C ALA A 68 -23.48 10.09 11.34
N SER A 69 -23.71 9.08 10.50
CA SER A 69 -24.31 7.80 10.91
C SER A 69 -23.28 6.73 11.26
N LEU A 70 -21.98 7.04 11.17
CA LEU A 70 -20.90 6.15 11.59
C LEU A 70 -20.70 6.17 13.11
N SER A 71 -20.05 5.14 13.64
CA SER A 71 -19.58 5.11 15.02
C SER A 71 -18.49 6.17 15.26
N SER A 72 -18.33 6.65 16.49
CA SER A 72 -17.29 7.64 16.83
C SER A 72 -15.86 7.16 16.55
N GLU A 73 -15.63 5.85 16.56
CA GLU A 73 -14.34 5.25 16.19
C GLU A 73 -14.10 5.30 14.68
N ASP A 74 -15.11 5.02 13.86
CA ASP A 74 -15.00 5.05 12.41
C ASP A 74 -15.00 6.47 11.84
N GLN A 75 -15.68 7.41 12.51
CA GLN A 75 -15.60 8.85 12.19
C GLN A 75 -14.16 9.36 12.25
N LYS A 76 -13.44 9.02 13.33
CA LYS A 76 -12.01 9.37 13.46
C LYS A 76 -11.15 8.77 12.35
N LYS A 77 -11.40 7.52 11.94
CA LYS A 77 -10.66 6.89 10.82
C LYS A 77 -10.88 7.62 9.50
N VAL A 78 -12.09 8.11 9.24
CA VAL A 78 -12.40 8.88 8.03
C VAL A 78 -11.78 10.28 8.11
N GLU A 79 -11.86 10.96 9.26
CA GLU A 79 -11.22 12.25 9.50
C GLU A 79 -9.70 12.17 9.30
N GLU A 80 -9.05 11.17 9.91
CA GLU A 80 -7.62 10.91 9.73
C GLU A 80 -7.27 10.59 8.27
N TRP A 81 -8.14 9.87 7.56
CA TRP A 81 -7.92 9.55 6.14
C TRP A 81 -8.07 10.78 5.23
N VAL A 82 -9.03 11.67 5.51
CA VAL A 82 -9.22 12.95 4.80
C VAL A 82 -8.05 13.90 5.09
N ALA A 83 -7.64 14.04 6.35
CA ALA A 83 -6.50 14.85 6.75
C ALA A 83 -5.15 14.26 6.28
N GLY A 84 -5.07 12.94 6.14
CA GLY A 84 -3.84 12.18 5.93
C GLY A 84 -3.47 11.89 4.48
N GLY A 85 -4.27 12.30 3.49
CA GLY A 85 -3.91 12.30 2.06
C GLY A 85 -3.11 11.08 1.59
N ALA A 86 -3.82 9.98 1.29
CA ALA A 86 -3.30 8.75 0.69
C ALA A 86 -2.20 8.01 1.50
N SER A 87 -2.62 6.97 2.23
CA SER A 87 -1.84 5.72 2.28
C SER A 87 -2.77 4.54 2.52
N GLY A 88 -3.07 3.80 1.46
CA GLY A 88 -3.56 2.44 1.57
C GLY A 88 -2.39 1.50 1.80
N SER A 89 -2.22 1.07 3.05
CA SER A 89 -1.75 -0.27 3.46
C SER A 89 -1.95 -0.37 4.97
N GLY A 90 -2.24 -1.59 5.43
CA GLY A 90 -2.80 -1.91 6.74
C GLY A 90 -2.12 -1.25 7.94
N GLY A 91 -2.88 -1.20 9.03
CA GLY A 91 -2.52 -0.62 10.32
C GLY A 91 -1.06 -0.86 10.70
N GLY A 92 -0.24 0.16 10.45
CA GLY A 92 1.10 0.29 10.94
C GLY A 92 1.26 1.77 11.22
N LYS A 93 1.34 2.14 12.49
CA LYS A 93 1.65 3.49 12.94
C LYS A 93 2.86 3.99 12.13
N LYS A 94 2.76 5.16 11.48
CA LYS A 94 3.93 5.81 10.87
C LYS A 94 4.94 6.04 11.98
N ARG A 95 6.01 5.24 12.00
CA ARG A 95 7.08 5.34 12.99
C ARG A 95 7.91 6.58 12.66
N SER A 96 8.23 7.37 13.67
CA SER A 96 9.21 8.44 13.56
C SER A 96 10.59 7.87 13.20
N ALA A 97 11.49 8.72 12.69
CA ALA A 97 12.87 8.30 12.41
C ALA A 97 13.56 7.70 13.66
N ALA A 98 13.27 8.25 14.85
CA ALA A 98 13.78 7.72 16.12
C ALA A 98 13.20 6.32 16.42
N GLU A 99 11.91 6.10 16.23
CA GLU A 99 11.29 4.77 16.42
C GLU A 99 11.85 3.74 15.42
N LEU A 100 12.13 4.14 14.17
CA LEU A 100 12.77 3.27 13.19
C LEU A 100 14.20 2.89 13.60
N GLU A 101 14.98 3.82 14.14
CA GLU A 101 16.33 3.55 14.62
C GLU A 101 16.35 2.63 15.85
N GLU A 102 15.39 2.78 16.76
CA GLU A 102 15.27 1.88 17.91
C GLU A 102 14.91 0.46 17.49
N VAL A 103 13.99 0.31 16.52
CA VAL A 103 13.67 -1.00 15.93
C VAL A 103 14.88 -1.58 15.19
N ALA A 104 15.64 -0.76 14.45
CA ALA A 104 16.83 -1.20 13.73
C ALA A 104 17.95 -1.73 14.64
N LYS A 105 18.02 -1.29 15.91
CA LYS A 105 19.01 -1.76 16.91
C LYS A 105 18.62 -3.06 17.58
N MET A 106 17.37 -3.51 17.43
CA MET A 106 16.90 -4.75 18.03
C MET A 106 17.71 -5.93 17.47
N ASN A 107 18.19 -6.81 18.35
CA ASN A 107 18.85 -8.04 17.94
C ASN A 107 17.87 -9.20 18.11
N PRO A 108 17.24 -9.66 17.02
CA PRO A 108 16.17 -10.63 17.16
C PRO A 108 16.70 -11.92 17.82
N LYS A 109 17.91 -12.39 17.48
CA LYS A 109 18.47 -13.67 17.99
C LYS A 109 18.62 -13.72 19.52
N LYS A 110 18.70 -12.56 20.18
CA LYS A 110 18.82 -12.45 21.65
C LYS A 110 17.46 -12.31 22.35
N MET A 111 16.37 -12.08 21.63
CA MET A 111 15.04 -11.89 22.21
C MET A 111 14.43 -13.21 22.65
N LYS A 112 13.72 -13.19 23.78
CA LYS A 112 12.91 -14.33 24.23
C LYS A 112 11.64 -14.41 23.40
N GLY A 113 10.99 -15.59 23.40
CA GLY A 113 9.76 -15.81 22.63
C GLY A 113 8.67 -14.77 22.91
N LYS A 114 8.42 -14.43 24.19
CA LYS A 114 7.43 -13.41 24.57
C LYS A 114 7.76 -12.00 24.06
N GLU A 115 9.04 -11.64 23.99
CA GLU A 115 9.49 -10.34 23.46
C GLU A 115 9.31 -10.28 21.95
N LEU A 116 9.64 -11.37 21.25
CA LEU A 116 9.37 -11.54 19.81
C LEU A 116 7.87 -11.45 19.51
N ASP A 117 7.02 -12.12 20.30
CA ASP A 117 5.56 -12.03 20.13
C ASP A 117 5.05 -10.59 20.28
N ALA A 118 5.55 -9.85 21.26
CA ALA A 118 5.14 -8.46 21.48
C ALA A 118 5.60 -7.54 20.33
N ALA A 119 6.85 -7.67 19.88
CA ALA A 119 7.40 -6.85 18.80
C ALA A 119 6.77 -7.16 17.44
N LEU A 120 6.51 -8.43 17.13
CA LEU A 120 5.81 -8.85 15.92
C LEU A 120 4.36 -8.34 15.94
N LYS A 121 3.69 -8.41 17.10
CA LYS A 121 2.34 -7.87 17.25
C LYS A 121 2.29 -6.36 17.02
N ASP A 122 3.28 -5.60 17.50
CA ASP A 122 3.42 -4.16 17.21
C ASP A 122 3.63 -3.90 15.70
N ALA A 123 4.35 -4.78 15.02
CA ALA A 123 4.53 -4.75 13.57
C ALA A 123 3.31 -5.27 12.77
N GLY A 124 2.23 -5.69 13.45
CA GLY A 124 1.03 -6.25 12.82
C GLY A 124 1.17 -7.70 12.32
N LEU A 125 2.19 -8.42 12.80
CA LEU A 125 2.51 -9.79 12.42
C LEU A 125 2.16 -10.78 13.53
N SER A 126 1.72 -11.98 13.14
CA SER A 126 1.54 -13.11 14.04
C SER A 126 2.03 -14.38 13.37
N VAL A 127 3.12 -14.94 13.89
CA VAL A 127 3.71 -16.18 13.40
C VAL A 127 3.92 -17.16 14.56
N LYS A 128 3.80 -18.45 14.26
CA LYS A 128 4.03 -19.55 15.21
C LYS A 128 5.49 -19.98 15.12
N GLY A 129 5.97 -20.69 16.13
CA GLY A 129 7.35 -21.19 16.15
C GLY A 129 8.39 -20.12 16.47
N LYS A 130 9.45 -20.52 17.18
CA LYS A 130 10.51 -19.58 17.59
C LYS A 130 11.37 -19.14 16.40
N ALA A 131 11.61 -20.04 15.44
CA ALA A 131 12.41 -19.76 14.25
C ALA A 131 11.70 -18.82 13.28
N GLU A 132 10.42 -19.04 12.96
CA GLU A 132 9.69 -18.15 12.05
C GLU A 132 9.48 -16.75 12.67
N LYS A 133 9.24 -16.68 13.99
CA LYS A 133 9.26 -15.39 14.72
C LYS A 133 10.57 -14.66 14.54
N GLN A 134 11.67 -15.40 14.59
CA GLN A 134 12.99 -14.84 14.47
C GLN A 134 13.23 -14.22 13.10
N GLU A 135 12.82 -14.94 12.06
CA GLU A 135 12.93 -14.56 10.67
C GLU A 135 12.05 -13.35 10.34
N ALA A 136 10.78 -13.39 10.74
CA ALA A 136 9.85 -12.28 10.56
C ALA A 136 10.36 -11.01 11.26
N MET A 137 10.93 -11.14 12.47
CA MET A 137 11.50 -10.00 13.17
C MET A 137 12.79 -9.50 12.51
N ASN A 138 13.61 -10.39 11.93
CA ASN A 138 14.77 -9.96 11.15
C ASN A 138 14.34 -9.09 9.95
N GLU A 139 13.30 -9.48 9.22
CA GLU A 139 12.76 -8.70 8.10
C GLU A 139 12.28 -7.31 8.55
N VAL A 140 11.59 -7.23 9.70
CA VAL A 140 11.13 -5.97 10.29
C VAL A 140 12.30 -5.06 10.65
N VAL A 141 13.33 -5.61 11.30
CA VAL A 141 14.54 -4.87 11.72
C VAL A 141 15.31 -4.37 10.50
N GLU A 142 15.51 -5.22 9.49
CA GLU A 142 16.23 -4.87 8.27
C GLU A 142 15.52 -3.76 7.49
N ARG A 143 14.19 -3.89 7.30
CA ARG A 143 13.39 -2.84 6.66
C ARG A 143 13.47 -1.52 7.43
N ALA A 144 13.37 -1.57 8.76
CA ALA A 144 13.45 -0.36 9.60
C ALA A 144 14.82 0.33 9.49
N ALA A 145 15.92 -0.46 9.42
CA ALA A 145 17.26 0.08 9.23
C ALA A 145 17.42 0.81 7.88
N ILE A 146 16.88 0.22 6.81
CA ILE A 146 16.89 0.83 5.46
C ILE A 146 16.02 2.09 5.44
N GLU A 147 14.81 2.05 6.02
CA GLU A 147 13.91 3.19 6.10
C GLU A 147 14.53 4.35 6.89
N ALA A 148 15.20 4.06 8.01
CA ALA A 148 15.93 5.05 8.81
C ALA A 148 17.11 5.67 8.02
N ARG A 149 17.83 4.88 7.21
CA ARG A 149 18.91 5.38 6.36
C ARG A 149 18.39 6.28 5.24
N TYR A 150 17.36 5.83 4.51
CA TYR A 150 16.82 6.54 3.36
C TYR A 150 15.98 7.76 3.71
N SER A 151 15.36 7.78 4.90
CA SER A 151 14.58 8.94 5.35
C SER A 151 15.44 10.21 5.53
N LYS A 152 16.72 10.03 5.85
CA LYS A 152 17.73 11.09 5.95
C LYS A 152 18.19 11.62 4.59
N MET A 153 18.01 10.85 3.51
CA MET A 153 18.37 11.28 2.15
C MET A 153 17.38 12.31 1.61
N THR A 154 17.86 13.15 0.70
CA THR A 154 17.09 14.12 -0.05
C THR A 154 16.33 13.45 -1.20
N LEU A 155 15.26 14.10 -1.69
CA LEU A 155 14.49 13.58 -2.82
C LEU A 155 15.33 13.36 -4.10
N PRO A 156 16.27 14.26 -4.48
CA PRO A 156 17.16 14.03 -5.61
C PRO A 156 18.03 12.77 -5.47
N GLU A 157 18.59 12.52 -4.29
CA GLU A 157 19.41 11.33 -4.02
C GLU A 157 18.59 10.04 -4.17
N LEU A 158 17.38 10.01 -3.59
CA LEU A 158 16.49 8.86 -3.73
C LEU A 158 16.09 8.61 -5.20
N LYS A 159 15.84 9.69 -5.96
CA LYS A 159 15.55 9.58 -7.39
C LYS A 159 16.76 9.10 -8.20
N GLY A 160 17.98 9.46 -7.79
CA GLY A 160 19.22 8.96 -8.36
C GLY A 160 19.36 7.44 -8.19
N MET A 161 19.08 6.90 -7.00
CA MET A 161 19.06 5.45 -6.79
C MET A 161 18.01 4.74 -7.66
N LEU A 162 16.81 5.30 -7.79
CA LEU A 162 15.79 4.75 -8.70
C LEU A 162 16.24 4.78 -10.16
N GLU A 163 17.00 5.79 -10.56
CA GLU A 163 17.54 5.93 -11.92
C GLU A 163 18.56 4.84 -12.25
N LEU A 164 19.52 4.59 -11.36
CA LEU A 164 20.52 3.52 -11.51
C LEU A 164 19.84 2.16 -11.69
N ASN A 165 18.74 1.93 -10.98
CA ASN A 165 17.96 0.69 -11.04
C ASN A 165 16.86 0.69 -12.13
N LYS A 166 16.84 1.68 -13.03
CA LYS A 166 15.85 1.83 -14.12
C LYS A 166 14.39 1.79 -13.63
N GLN A 167 14.15 2.32 -12.45
CA GLN A 167 12.83 2.37 -11.78
C GLN A 167 12.09 3.69 -12.01
N VAL A 168 10.82 3.72 -11.60
CA VAL A 168 9.95 4.90 -11.74
C VAL A 168 10.29 5.98 -10.69
N LYS A 169 10.72 7.16 -11.17
CA LYS A 169 11.18 8.31 -10.35
C LYS A 169 10.06 9.28 -9.90
N GLY A 170 8.83 9.10 -10.40
CA GLY A 170 7.72 10.02 -10.14
C GLY A 170 7.02 9.78 -8.80
N GLY A 171 6.49 10.84 -8.16
CA GLY A 171 5.76 10.74 -6.89
C GLY A 171 6.29 11.67 -5.81
N THR A 172 5.66 11.60 -4.64
CA THR A 172 6.05 12.31 -3.42
C THR A 172 7.29 11.68 -2.78
N LYS A 173 7.96 12.39 -1.86
CA LYS A 173 9.14 11.84 -1.14
C LYS A 173 8.84 10.51 -0.43
N PRO A 174 7.71 10.34 0.27
CA PRO A 174 7.37 9.05 0.89
C PRO A 174 7.20 7.91 -0.12
N GLU A 175 6.53 8.15 -1.26
CA GLU A 175 6.34 7.11 -2.29
C GLU A 175 7.66 6.72 -2.96
N VAL A 176 8.55 7.69 -3.18
CA VAL A 176 9.89 7.45 -3.73
C VAL A 176 10.73 6.66 -2.73
N LEU A 177 10.70 7.02 -1.44
CA LEU A 177 11.39 6.30 -0.38
C LEU A 177 10.92 4.85 -0.29
N GLU A 178 9.61 4.60 -0.29
CA GLU A 178 9.05 3.25 -0.22
C GLU A 178 9.56 2.36 -1.36
N ARG A 179 9.66 2.90 -2.58
CA ARG A 179 10.21 2.16 -3.73
C ARG A 179 11.69 1.85 -3.57
N CYS A 180 12.48 2.78 -3.02
CA CYS A 180 13.88 2.50 -2.73
C CYS A 180 14.00 1.40 -1.66
N VAL A 181 13.20 1.47 -0.59
CA VAL A 181 13.19 0.45 0.48
C VAL A 181 12.82 -0.91 -0.10
N ASP A 182 11.77 -0.98 -0.93
CA ASP A 182 11.35 -2.21 -1.61
C ASP A 182 12.43 -2.77 -2.51
N GLY A 183 13.05 -1.89 -3.30
CA GLY A 183 14.17 -2.23 -4.17
C GLY A 183 15.35 -2.79 -3.39
N LYS A 184 15.70 -2.19 -2.26
CA LYS A 184 16.80 -2.67 -1.43
C LYS A 184 16.52 -4.03 -0.79
N MET A 185 15.29 -4.25 -0.33
CA MET A 185 14.88 -5.51 0.32
C MET A 185 14.77 -6.67 -0.67
N TYR A 186 14.21 -6.43 -1.86
CA TYR A 186 13.78 -7.52 -2.76
C TYR A 186 14.36 -7.43 -4.17
N GLY A 187 15.07 -6.36 -4.50
CA GLY A 187 15.61 -6.09 -5.83
C GLY A 187 14.71 -5.20 -6.70
N ALA A 188 15.31 -4.72 -7.79
CA ALA A 188 14.69 -3.85 -8.77
C ALA A 188 13.64 -4.59 -9.60
N LEU A 189 12.44 -4.01 -9.70
CA LEU A 189 11.33 -4.59 -10.47
C LEU A 189 11.69 -4.65 -11.96
N PRO A 190 11.44 -5.80 -12.63
CA PRO A 190 11.80 -5.94 -14.03
C PRO A 190 10.83 -5.20 -14.95
N ARG A 191 11.26 -5.04 -16.21
CA ARG A 191 10.37 -4.65 -17.30
C ARG A 191 9.35 -5.75 -17.56
N CYS A 192 8.18 -5.35 -18.04
CA CYS A 192 7.14 -6.27 -18.45
C CYS A 192 7.66 -7.17 -19.58
N PRO A 193 7.62 -8.50 -19.42
CA PRO A 193 8.08 -9.42 -20.47
C PRO A 193 7.14 -9.43 -21.67
N GLN A 194 5.88 -8.98 -21.51
CA GLN A 194 4.88 -8.99 -22.57
C GLN A 194 4.94 -7.75 -23.47
N CYS A 195 5.23 -6.56 -22.93
CA CYS A 195 5.26 -5.32 -23.73
C CYS A 195 6.62 -4.63 -23.77
N GLY A 196 7.60 -5.03 -22.94
CA GLY A 196 8.94 -4.42 -22.85
C GLY A 196 8.98 -2.99 -22.29
N GLY A 197 7.90 -2.22 -22.43
CA GLY A 197 7.85 -0.80 -22.10
C GLY A 197 7.65 -0.49 -20.62
N GLY A 198 6.69 -1.15 -19.96
CA GLY A 198 6.31 -0.83 -18.58
C GLY A 198 7.16 -1.55 -17.53
N ILE A 199 7.61 -0.83 -16.49
CA ILE A 199 8.13 -1.47 -15.26
C ILE A 199 6.94 -2.03 -14.48
N LEU A 200 7.05 -3.28 -14.01
CA LEU A 200 5.97 -3.93 -13.27
C LEU A 200 5.65 -3.15 -11.97
N LYS A 201 4.37 -3.11 -11.61
CA LYS A 201 3.90 -2.61 -10.32
C LYS A 201 3.49 -3.77 -9.45
N VAL A 202 4.04 -3.85 -8.24
CA VAL A 202 3.68 -4.85 -7.25
C VAL A 202 2.71 -4.28 -6.22
N VAL A 203 1.74 -5.08 -5.80
CA VAL A 203 0.87 -4.81 -4.65
C VAL A 203 1.00 -5.97 -3.68
N TYR A 204 1.52 -5.70 -2.49
CA TYR A 204 1.63 -6.69 -1.44
C TYR A 204 0.32 -6.87 -0.70
N LYS A 205 0.05 -8.10 -0.27
CA LYS A 205 -1.11 -8.42 0.56
C LYS A 205 -0.88 -7.96 2.00
N GLU A 206 0.33 -8.12 2.48
CA GLU A 206 0.78 -7.83 3.83
C GLU A 206 2.10 -7.04 3.75
N LYS A 207 2.43 -6.28 4.79
CA LYS A 207 3.62 -5.39 4.79
C LYS A 207 4.95 -6.15 4.88
N PHE A 208 4.91 -7.34 5.46
CA PHE A 208 6.07 -8.22 5.69
C PHE A 208 5.70 -9.67 5.37
N GLY A 209 6.68 -10.56 5.34
CA GLY A 209 6.48 -12.01 5.13
C GLY A 209 6.12 -12.39 3.70
N HIS A 210 6.23 -11.45 2.76
CA HIS A 210 5.89 -11.67 1.36
C HIS A 210 7.12 -12.00 0.49
N GLY A 211 8.34 -11.77 0.97
CA GLY A 211 9.58 -12.15 0.27
C GLY A 211 9.71 -11.58 -1.15
N GLY A 212 9.14 -10.39 -1.39
CA GLY A 212 9.07 -9.78 -2.73
C GLY A 212 7.99 -10.36 -3.67
N ALA A 213 7.27 -11.40 -3.27
CA ALA A 213 6.09 -11.90 -3.99
C ALA A 213 4.86 -11.02 -3.72
N GLY A 214 4.00 -10.85 -4.71
CA GLY A 214 2.83 -9.98 -4.62
C GLY A 214 2.13 -9.86 -5.96
N LYS A 215 0.98 -9.17 -6.00
CA LYS A 215 0.22 -9.02 -7.23
C LYS A 215 0.92 -8.03 -8.16
N LEU A 216 1.66 -8.55 -9.14
CA LEU A 216 2.34 -7.77 -10.16
C LEU A 216 1.38 -7.46 -11.30
N SER A 217 1.44 -6.22 -11.80
CA SER A 217 0.67 -5.80 -12.96
C SER A 217 1.47 -4.83 -13.83
N CYS A 218 1.36 -4.98 -15.15
CA CYS A 218 1.98 -4.05 -16.08
C CYS A 218 1.14 -2.76 -16.21
N PRO A 219 1.73 -1.57 -16.02
CA PRO A 219 1.06 -0.30 -16.31
C PRO A 219 1.15 0.13 -17.77
N GLY A 220 1.91 -0.61 -18.60
CA GLY A 220 2.21 -0.26 -19.99
C GLY A 220 1.05 -0.50 -20.96
N TYR A 221 1.30 -0.19 -22.22
CA TYR A 221 0.36 -0.31 -23.33
C TYR A 221 1.12 -0.68 -24.61
N PHE A 222 0.37 -1.10 -25.62
CA PHE A 222 0.82 -1.27 -27.01
C PHE A 222 0.27 -0.09 -27.82
N ASP A 223 1.11 0.46 -28.69
CA ASP A 223 0.85 1.68 -29.45
C ASP A 223 1.16 1.46 -30.93
N ASP A 224 0.68 0.34 -31.47
CA ASP A 224 0.87 -0.02 -32.88
C ASP A 224 -0.18 0.75 -33.72
N ASP A 225 -1.40 0.23 -33.84
CA ASP A 225 -2.49 0.89 -34.58
C ASP A 225 -3.70 1.27 -33.71
N VAL A 226 -3.84 0.65 -32.54
CA VAL A 226 -4.93 0.89 -31.58
C VAL A 226 -4.36 0.84 -30.18
N PHE A 227 -4.55 1.91 -29.41
CA PHE A 227 -4.16 1.95 -28.01
C PHE A 227 -4.78 0.78 -27.24
N LYS A 228 -3.93 -0.12 -26.74
CA LYS A 228 -4.35 -1.26 -25.92
C LYS A 228 -3.49 -1.37 -24.68
N ARG A 229 -4.11 -1.37 -23.51
CA ARG A 229 -3.38 -1.56 -22.24
C ARG A 229 -2.82 -2.98 -22.17
N CYS A 230 -1.59 -3.10 -21.70
CA CYS A 230 -0.98 -4.39 -21.41
C CYS A 230 -1.74 -5.08 -20.26
N SER A 231 -2.09 -6.35 -20.45
CA SER A 231 -2.87 -7.15 -19.50
C SER A 231 -2.00 -8.04 -18.60
N TYR A 232 -0.67 -7.96 -18.72
CA TYR A 232 0.27 -8.82 -18.00
C TYR A 232 0.08 -8.71 -16.48
N LYS A 233 0.02 -9.88 -15.83
CA LYS A 233 -0.05 -10.05 -14.39
C LYS A 233 0.77 -11.28 -13.98
N ALA A 234 1.33 -11.23 -12.78
CA ALA A 234 2.04 -12.33 -12.16
C ALA A 234 1.96 -12.20 -10.63
N ASP A 235 2.29 -13.27 -9.91
CA ASP A 235 2.42 -13.23 -8.44
C ASP A 235 3.88 -13.18 -7.97
N THR A 236 4.82 -13.45 -8.89
CA THR A 236 6.27 -13.38 -8.68
C THR A 236 6.96 -12.76 -9.91
N ALA A 237 8.15 -12.22 -9.71
CA ALA A 237 8.98 -11.67 -10.78
C ALA A 237 10.45 -11.79 -10.42
N ASP A 238 11.29 -12.09 -11.41
CA ASP A 238 12.74 -12.11 -11.25
C ASP A 238 13.26 -10.67 -11.16
N ARG A 239 13.63 -10.27 -9.95
CA ARG A 239 14.10 -8.92 -9.64
C ARG A 239 15.62 -8.85 -9.76
N LEU A 240 16.12 -7.79 -10.38
CA LEU A 240 17.57 -7.57 -10.49
C LEU A 240 18.14 -7.10 -9.14
N PRO A 241 19.39 -7.44 -8.81
CA PRO A 241 20.04 -6.92 -7.61
C PRO A 241 20.02 -5.38 -7.58
N TRP A 242 19.70 -4.82 -6.41
CA TRP A 242 19.62 -3.38 -6.22
C TRP A 242 21.00 -2.71 -6.14
N GLN A 243 21.13 -1.59 -6.81
CA GLN A 243 22.34 -0.76 -6.85
C GLN A 243 22.15 0.53 -6.05
N GLU A 244 23.13 0.94 -5.24
CA GLU A 244 23.13 2.18 -4.45
C GLU A 244 24.33 3.05 -4.79
#